data_AF-A0A5E6NWB3-F1
#
_entry.id   AF-A0A5E6NWB3-F1
#
_cell.length_a   1.000
_cell.length_b   1.000
_cell.length_c   1.000
_cell.angle_alpha   90.00
_cell.angle_beta   90.00
_cell.angle_gamma   90.00
#
_symmetry.space_group_name_H-M   'P 1'
#
loop_
_entity.id
_entity.type
_entity.pdbx_description
1 polymer ?
#
loop_
_entity_poly.entity_id
_entity_poly.type
_entity_poly.pdbx_seq_one_letter_code
_entity_poly.pdbx_strand_id
1 'polypeptide(L)'
;MFEQTFKNIDDILHKDAGCGSELDYVEQTSWILFLKYLDDLEKDKETAALLSGKTYERIIESKFRWITWAAPKLKNGNVDHNAMTGDDLVDFVNSELFPYLKKFKGSAESANTIEYKIGEIFSELKNRIQGGYNLREVLNLINELRFRTHQEKHEMSHLYEGKIKNMGNAGRNGGEYYTPRPLIKTIVKVISPKIGNSIYDGAVGSAGFLVEAFDYLNQPNLSTNQILLLQKNTFYGKEKKSLAYIIGIMNMILHGVEAPNIIHTNTLAENLADIQEKDRYDIILANPPLVARNEPKCSKISP
;
A
#
# COMPACT_ATOMS: atom_id res chain seq x y z
N MET A 1 -12.16 3.35 18.60
CA MET A 1 -13.25 2.95 17.68
C MET A 1 -12.68 2.08 16.57
N PHE A 2 -11.60 2.54 15.93
CA PHE A 2 -10.96 1.84 14.82
C PHE A 2 -10.34 0.48 15.17
N GLU A 3 -9.74 0.33 16.36
CA GLU A 3 -9.19 -0.95 16.81
C GLU A 3 -10.25 -2.07 16.83
N GLN A 4 -11.45 -1.77 17.35
CA GLN A 4 -12.55 -2.71 17.35
C GLN A 4 -13.03 -3.05 15.94
N THR A 5 -13.10 -2.06 15.04
CA THR A 5 -13.44 -2.28 13.62
C THR A 5 -12.45 -3.22 12.95
N PHE A 6 -11.15 -3.03 13.17
CA PHE A 6 -10.10 -3.90 12.64
C PHE A 6 -10.17 -5.33 13.19
N LYS A 7 -10.42 -5.47 14.49
CA LYS A 7 -10.64 -6.78 15.11
C LYS A 7 -11.86 -7.49 14.51
N ASN A 8 -12.97 -6.77 14.31
CA ASN A 8 -14.16 -7.34 13.69
C ASN A 8 -13.89 -7.81 12.25
N ILE A 9 -13.13 -7.04 11.47
CA ILE A 9 -12.70 -7.44 10.12
C ILE A 9 -11.92 -8.76 10.20
N ASP A 10 -10.97 -8.88 11.12
CA ASP A 10 -10.18 -10.11 11.29
C ASP A 10 -11.05 -11.30 11.70
N ASP A 11 -11.99 -11.10 12.64
CA ASP A 11 -12.91 -12.13 13.08
C ASP A 11 -13.83 -12.62 11.95
N ILE A 12 -14.18 -11.76 10.99
CA ILE A 12 -14.96 -12.13 9.79
C ILE A 12 -14.08 -12.90 8.82
N LEU A 13 -12.89 -12.37 8.49
CA LEU A 13 -11.97 -13.00 7.54
C LEU A 13 -11.47 -14.36 8.03
N HIS A 14 -11.29 -14.53 9.34
CA HIS A 14 -10.90 -15.81 9.95
C HIS A 14 -11.94 -16.91 9.76
N LYS A 15 -13.21 -16.55 9.56
CA LYS A 15 -14.30 -17.50 9.31
C LYS A 15 -14.50 -17.78 7.83
N ASP A 16 -13.85 -17.02 6.94
CA ASP A 16 -13.99 -17.19 5.50
C ASP A 16 -13.14 -18.35 4.99
N ALA A 17 -13.74 -19.25 4.21
CA ALA A 17 -13.06 -20.44 3.70
C ALA A 17 -11.85 -20.12 2.78
N GLY A 18 -11.80 -18.93 2.21
CA GLY A 18 -10.71 -18.51 1.33
C GLY A 18 -9.49 -17.91 2.04
N CYS A 19 -9.61 -17.58 3.33
CA CYS A 19 -8.54 -16.97 4.11
C CYS A 19 -8.08 -17.92 5.20
N GLY A 20 -6.90 -18.55 5.03
CA GLY A 20 -6.42 -19.59 5.93
C GLY A 20 -5.30 -19.16 6.87
N SER A 21 -4.77 -17.95 6.70
CA SER A 21 -3.60 -17.47 7.42
C SER A 21 -3.66 -15.98 7.72
N GLU A 22 -2.86 -15.53 8.70
CA GLU A 22 -2.69 -14.10 9.01
C GLU A 22 -2.26 -13.29 7.79
N LEU A 23 -1.44 -13.89 6.91
CA LEU A 23 -1.01 -13.30 5.65
C LEU A 23 -2.20 -13.01 4.74
N ASP A 24 -3.15 -13.94 4.65
CA ASP A 24 -4.36 -13.74 3.84
C ASP A 24 -5.21 -12.61 4.41
N TYR A 25 -5.41 -12.54 5.73
CA TYR A 25 -6.23 -11.49 6.35
C TYR A 25 -5.63 -10.09 6.12
N VAL A 26 -4.31 -9.96 6.27
CA VAL A 26 -3.59 -8.71 6.01
C VAL A 26 -3.65 -8.35 4.53
N GLU A 27 -3.41 -9.31 3.62
CA GLU A 27 -3.49 -9.10 2.17
C GLU A 27 -4.88 -8.59 1.78
N GLN A 28 -5.94 -9.28 2.22
CA GLN A 28 -7.31 -8.96 1.84
C GLN A 28 -7.80 -7.64 2.45
N THR A 29 -7.48 -7.38 3.71
CA THR A 29 -7.80 -6.07 4.33
C THR A 29 -7.06 -4.94 3.63
N SER A 30 -5.79 -5.15 3.22
CA SER A 30 -4.94 -4.11 2.64
C SER A 30 -5.48 -3.57 1.33
N TRP A 31 -5.90 -4.43 0.39
CA TRP A 31 -6.39 -3.95 -0.91
C TRP A 31 -7.77 -3.29 -0.81
N ILE A 32 -8.62 -3.75 0.11
CA ILE A 32 -9.93 -3.12 0.34
C ILE A 32 -9.72 -1.72 0.95
N LEU A 33 -8.84 -1.63 1.96
CA LEU A 33 -8.45 -0.37 2.57
C LEU A 33 -7.84 0.59 1.54
N PHE A 34 -7.02 0.08 0.61
CA PHE A 34 -6.45 0.86 -0.47
C PHE A 34 -7.50 1.53 -1.35
N LEU A 35 -8.52 0.78 -1.80
CA LEU A 35 -9.57 1.33 -2.64
C LEU A 35 -10.42 2.37 -1.90
N LYS A 36 -10.66 2.14 -0.60
CA LYS A 36 -11.35 3.11 0.26
C LYS A 36 -10.53 4.41 0.41
N TYR A 37 -9.22 4.27 0.61
CA TYR A 37 -8.30 5.40 0.73
C TYR A 37 -8.22 6.17 -0.59
N LEU A 38 -8.08 5.47 -1.72
CA LEU A 38 -8.00 6.07 -3.04
C LEU A 38 -9.23 6.93 -3.33
N ASP A 39 -10.44 6.43 -3.06
CA ASP A 39 -11.66 7.20 -3.25
C ASP A 39 -11.72 8.48 -2.39
N ASP A 40 -11.25 8.42 -1.13
CA ASP A 40 -11.15 9.60 -0.27
C ASP A 40 -10.10 10.59 -0.79
N LEU A 41 -8.94 10.10 -1.24
CA LEU A 41 -7.88 10.93 -1.83
C LEU A 41 -8.38 11.66 -3.07
N GLU A 42 -9.06 10.95 -3.98
CA GLU A 42 -9.64 11.55 -5.19
C GLU A 42 -10.70 12.60 -4.86
N LYS A 43 -11.50 12.37 -3.81
CA LYS A 43 -12.48 13.35 -3.33
C LYS A 43 -11.82 14.61 -2.76
N ASP A 44 -10.73 14.46 -2.02
CA ASP A 44 -9.98 15.60 -1.49
C ASP A 44 -9.35 16.41 -2.64
N LYS A 45 -8.79 15.73 -3.66
CA LYS A 45 -8.26 16.37 -4.88
C LYS A 45 -9.36 17.09 -5.67
N GLU A 46 -10.52 16.48 -5.82
CA GLU A 46 -11.71 17.08 -6.45
C GLU A 46 -12.16 18.35 -5.72
N THR A 47 -12.21 18.28 -4.38
CA THR A 47 -12.57 19.44 -3.54
C THR A 47 -11.53 20.56 -3.68
N ALA A 48 -10.24 20.24 -3.64
CA ALA A 48 -9.16 21.22 -3.80
C ALA A 48 -9.17 21.87 -5.20
N ALA A 49 -9.44 21.09 -6.25
CA ALA A 49 -9.57 21.60 -7.61
C ALA A 49 -10.75 22.58 -7.71
N LEU A 50 -11.91 22.22 -7.17
CA LEU A 50 -13.09 23.08 -7.13
C LEU A 50 -12.81 24.41 -6.42
N LEU A 51 -12.16 24.37 -5.25
CA LEU A 51 -11.79 25.57 -4.48
C LEU A 51 -10.77 26.46 -5.21
N SER A 52 -9.96 25.88 -6.10
CA SER A 52 -8.97 26.59 -6.91
C SER A 52 -9.48 26.93 -8.32
N GLY A 53 -10.76 26.72 -8.61
CA GLY A 53 -11.37 27.00 -9.92
C GLY A 53 -10.88 26.08 -11.05
N LYS A 54 -10.32 24.92 -10.70
CA LYS A 54 -9.83 23.90 -11.63
C LYS A 54 -10.81 22.72 -11.67
N THR A 55 -10.77 21.97 -12.77
CA THR A 55 -11.43 20.67 -12.87
C THR A 55 -10.46 19.57 -12.45
N TYR A 56 -10.97 18.53 -11.79
CA TYR A 56 -10.24 17.29 -11.50
C TYR A 56 -10.97 16.13 -12.15
N GLU A 57 -10.25 15.36 -12.95
CA GLU A 57 -10.76 14.11 -13.51
C GLU A 57 -10.32 12.96 -12.61
N ARG A 58 -11.27 12.14 -12.17
CA ARG A 58 -10.97 10.99 -11.33
C ARG A 58 -10.28 9.90 -12.14
N ILE A 59 -9.29 9.27 -11.53
CA ILE A 59 -8.57 8.10 -12.03
C ILE A 59 -9.53 6.91 -12.18
N ILE A 60 -10.37 6.67 -11.18
CA ILE A 60 -11.30 5.55 -11.18
C ILE A 60 -12.63 5.92 -11.83
N GLU A 61 -13.03 5.14 -12.83
CA GLU A 61 -14.31 5.27 -13.52
C GLU A 61 -15.49 5.09 -12.56
N SER A 62 -16.59 5.81 -12.82
CA SER A 62 -17.76 5.90 -11.93
C SER A 62 -18.29 4.54 -11.42
N LYS A 63 -18.30 3.51 -12.28
CA LYS A 63 -18.76 2.15 -11.95
C LYS A 63 -17.91 1.47 -10.88
N PHE A 64 -16.60 1.76 -10.84
CA PHE A 64 -15.63 1.10 -9.97
C PHE A 64 -15.26 1.92 -8.73
N ARG A 65 -15.84 3.11 -8.56
CA ARG A 65 -15.63 3.96 -7.37
C ARG A 65 -16.21 3.31 -6.13
N TRP A 66 -15.54 3.52 -5.00
CA TRP A 66 -15.93 2.95 -3.71
C TRP A 66 -17.41 3.23 -3.38
N ILE A 67 -17.84 4.48 -3.58
CA ILE A 67 -19.23 4.92 -3.33
C ILE A 67 -20.29 4.30 -4.25
N THR A 68 -19.90 3.53 -5.27
CA THR A 68 -20.81 2.92 -6.24
C THR A 68 -21.03 1.44 -5.95
N TRP A 69 -19.94 0.67 -5.74
CA TRP A 69 -20.04 -0.79 -5.55
C TRP A 69 -19.85 -1.20 -4.08
N ALA A 70 -18.89 -0.58 -3.38
CA ALA A 70 -18.50 -0.96 -2.02
C ALA A 70 -19.38 -0.33 -0.95
N ALA A 71 -19.78 0.93 -1.12
CA ALA A 71 -20.65 1.62 -0.18
C ALA A 71 -21.67 2.51 -0.93
N PRO A 72 -22.56 1.90 -1.74
CA PRO A 72 -23.61 2.64 -2.42
C PRO A 72 -24.45 3.40 -1.43
N LYS A 73 -24.78 4.64 -1.78
CA LYS A 73 -25.66 5.51 -1.00
C LYS A 73 -26.97 5.72 -1.71
N LEU A 74 -28.05 5.64 -0.94
CA LEU A 74 -29.37 6.11 -1.35
C LEU A 74 -29.34 7.64 -1.57
N LYS A 75 -30.35 8.17 -2.26
CA LYS A 75 -30.47 9.62 -2.53
C LYS A 75 -30.49 10.49 -1.26
N ASN A 76 -30.86 9.91 -0.12
CA ASN A 76 -30.87 10.58 1.19
C ASN A 76 -29.50 10.53 1.91
N GLY A 77 -28.46 9.95 1.30
CA GLY A 77 -27.11 9.85 1.86
C GLY A 77 -26.86 8.65 2.77
N ASN A 78 -27.89 7.85 3.06
CA ASN A 78 -27.76 6.62 3.85
C ASN A 78 -27.18 5.48 3.00
N VAL A 79 -26.53 4.52 3.64
CA VAL A 79 -26.04 3.31 2.98
C VAL A 79 -27.23 2.54 2.38
N ASP A 80 -27.11 2.11 1.14
CA ASP A 80 -28.10 1.27 0.50
C ASP A 80 -28.00 -0.16 1.05
N HIS A 81 -29.02 -0.58 1.80
CA HIS A 81 -29.08 -1.93 2.35
C HIS A 81 -29.36 -3.00 1.28
N ASN A 82 -29.73 -2.60 0.06
CA ASN A 82 -29.83 -3.48 -1.11
C ASN A 82 -28.54 -3.53 -1.94
N ALA A 83 -27.42 -3.04 -1.38
CA ALA A 83 -26.11 -3.13 -2.02
C ALA A 83 -25.79 -4.57 -2.45
N MET A 84 -25.08 -4.70 -3.56
CA MET A 84 -24.57 -5.97 -4.09
C MET A 84 -23.90 -6.79 -2.98
N THR A 85 -24.28 -8.06 -2.84
CA THR A 85 -23.80 -8.98 -1.80
C THR A 85 -23.83 -10.41 -2.34
N GLY A 86 -23.38 -11.38 -1.55
CA GLY A 86 -23.35 -12.78 -1.98
C GLY A 86 -22.47 -12.98 -3.23
N ASP A 87 -22.82 -13.98 -4.03
CA ASP A 87 -22.02 -14.39 -5.19
C ASP A 87 -21.85 -13.26 -6.21
N ASP A 88 -22.88 -12.44 -6.43
CA ASP A 88 -22.83 -11.28 -7.34
C ASP A 88 -21.69 -10.30 -6.97
N LEU A 89 -21.46 -10.08 -5.66
CA LEU A 89 -20.38 -9.20 -5.20
C LEU A 89 -19.01 -9.80 -5.45
N VAL A 90 -18.87 -11.10 -5.21
CA VAL A 90 -17.62 -11.83 -5.44
C VAL A 90 -17.30 -11.86 -6.93
N ASP A 91 -18.30 -12.13 -7.77
CA ASP A 91 -18.18 -12.16 -9.22
C ASP A 91 -17.83 -10.79 -9.80
N PHE A 92 -18.47 -9.72 -9.33
CA PHE A 92 -18.12 -8.36 -9.71
C PHE A 92 -16.65 -8.04 -9.37
N VAL A 93 -16.22 -8.37 -8.15
CA VAL A 93 -14.84 -8.11 -7.70
C VAL A 93 -13.84 -8.89 -8.55
N ASN A 94 -14.08 -10.18 -8.77
CA ASN A 94 -13.17 -11.08 -9.48
C ASN A 94 -13.13 -10.84 -10.99
N SER A 95 -14.28 -10.62 -11.60
CA SER A 95 -14.45 -10.65 -13.06
C SER A 95 -14.50 -9.24 -13.68
N GLU A 96 -14.78 -8.21 -12.89
CA GLU A 96 -14.90 -6.84 -13.40
C GLU A 96 -13.89 -5.89 -12.75
N LEU A 97 -13.93 -5.73 -11.42
CA LEU A 97 -13.13 -4.75 -10.70
C LEU A 97 -11.62 -5.03 -10.80
N PHE A 98 -11.18 -6.24 -10.45
CA PHE A 98 -9.75 -6.58 -10.52
C PHE A 98 -9.21 -6.49 -11.95
N PRO A 99 -9.87 -7.07 -12.98
CA PRO A 99 -9.45 -6.89 -14.36
C PRO A 99 -9.41 -5.43 -14.83
N TYR A 100 -10.33 -4.58 -14.36
CA TYR A 100 -10.28 -3.14 -14.63
C TYR A 100 -9.03 -2.49 -14.03
N LEU A 101 -8.77 -2.69 -12.73
CA LEU A 101 -7.66 -2.07 -12.02
C LEU A 101 -6.29 -2.54 -12.55
N LYS A 102 -6.17 -3.79 -13.01
CA LYS A 102 -4.96 -4.32 -13.66
C LYS A 102 -4.51 -3.52 -14.88
N LYS A 103 -5.45 -2.93 -15.64
CA LYS A 103 -5.15 -2.23 -16.90
C LYS A 103 -4.27 -1.00 -16.69
N PHE A 104 -4.33 -0.37 -15.52
CA PHE A 104 -3.56 0.84 -15.23
C PHE A 104 -2.04 0.63 -15.33
N LYS A 105 -1.55 -0.60 -15.14
CA LYS A 105 -0.12 -0.92 -15.30
C LYS A 105 0.38 -0.61 -16.71
N GLY A 106 -0.46 -0.84 -17.72
CA GLY A 106 -0.10 -0.63 -19.13
C GLY A 106 -0.36 0.78 -19.65
N SER A 107 -1.13 1.60 -18.92
CA SER A 107 -1.51 2.95 -19.35
C SER A 107 -0.83 4.08 -18.57
N ALA A 108 -0.10 3.76 -17.50
CA ALA A 108 0.57 4.75 -16.67
C ALA A 108 1.84 5.32 -17.33
N GLU A 109 2.07 6.62 -17.15
CA GLU A 109 3.22 7.33 -17.74
C GLU A 109 4.57 6.92 -17.12
N SER A 110 4.58 6.54 -15.84
CA SER A 110 5.80 6.12 -15.14
C SER A 110 5.50 5.20 -13.96
N ALA A 111 6.52 4.48 -13.50
CA ALA A 111 6.41 3.61 -12.32
C ALA A 111 6.12 4.37 -11.00
N ASN A 112 6.25 5.71 -11.01
CA ASN A 112 6.08 6.57 -9.84
C ASN A 112 4.69 7.20 -9.75
N THR A 113 3.77 6.86 -10.64
CA THR A 113 2.38 7.36 -10.58
C THR A 113 1.49 6.42 -9.78
N ILE A 114 0.41 6.96 -9.21
CA ILE A 114 -0.56 6.18 -8.44
C ILE A 114 -1.30 5.16 -9.33
N GLU A 115 -1.53 5.49 -10.59
CA GLU A 115 -2.09 4.62 -11.63
C GLU A 115 -1.22 3.38 -11.81
N TYR A 116 0.09 3.55 -11.96
CA TYR A 116 0.99 2.42 -12.05
C TYR A 116 0.93 1.56 -10.78
N LYS A 117 0.90 2.17 -9.59
CA LYS A 117 0.77 1.42 -8.32
C LYS A 117 -0.52 0.62 -8.26
N ILE A 118 -1.65 1.20 -8.68
CA ILE A 118 -2.94 0.49 -8.79
C ILE A 118 -2.76 -0.72 -9.70
N GLY A 119 -2.24 -0.52 -10.91
CA GLY A 119 -2.01 -1.59 -11.87
C GLY A 119 -1.14 -2.72 -11.34
N GLU A 120 -0.03 -2.39 -10.69
CA GLU A 120 0.88 -3.37 -10.09
C GLU A 120 0.24 -4.15 -8.96
N ILE A 121 -0.37 -3.45 -7.98
CA ILE A 121 -1.00 -4.08 -6.81
C ILE A 121 -2.04 -5.09 -7.29
N PHE A 122 -2.94 -4.69 -8.19
CA PHE A 122 -4.02 -5.56 -8.63
C PHE A 122 -3.58 -6.61 -9.65
N SER A 123 -2.41 -6.47 -10.30
CA SER A 123 -1.82 -7.53 -11.15
C SER A 123 -1.36 -8.73 -10.34
N GLU A 124 -0.86 -8.47 -9.14
CA GLU A 124 -0.31 -9.48 -8.25
C GLU A 124 -1.36 -10.10 -7.32
N LEU A 125 -2.37 -9.32 -6.95
CA LEU A 125 -3.42 -9.75 -6.04
C LEU A 125 -4.52 -10.58 -6.69
N LYS A 126 -5.13 -11.40 -5.85
CA LYS A 126 -6.43 -12.03 -6.10
C LYS A 126 -7.29 -11.81 -4.88
N ASN A 127 -8.58 -11.58 -5.11
CA ASN A 127 -9.54 -11.68 -4.02
C ASN A 127 -9.61 -13.16 -3.58
N ARG A 128 -9.37 -13.38 -2.30
CA ARG A 128 -9.46 -14.70 -1.67
C ARG A 128 -10.77 -14.90 -0.93
N ILE A 129 -11.46 -13.82 -0.58
CA ILE A 129 -12.72 -13.88 0.18
C ILE A 129 -13.77 -14.58 -0.68
N GLN A 130 -14.22 -15.75 -0.24
CA GLN A 130 -15.21 -16.56 -0.96
C GLN A 130 -16.63 -16.21 -0.54
N GLY A 131 -16.85 -15.87 0.73
CA GLY A 131 -18.16 -15.49 1.22
C GLY A 131 -18.52 -14.07 0.81
N GLY A 132 -19.41 -13.90 -0.16
CA GLY A 132 -19.85 -12.57 -0.57
C GLY A 132 -20.54 -11.75 0.53
N TYR A 133 -21.21 -12.42 1.47
CA TYR A 133 -21.75 -11.77 2.67
C TYR A 133 -20.64 -11.29 3.62
N ASN A 134 -19.59 -12.10 3.80
CA ASN A 134 -18.41 -11.71 4.58
C ASN A 134 -17.72 -10.51 3.94
N LEU A 135 -17.52 -10.53 2.61
CA LEU A 135 -16.96 -9.41 1.86
C LEU A 135 -17.79 -8.14 2.05
N ARG A 136 -19.12 -8.23 1.93
CA ARG A 136 -20.03 -7.10 2.20
C ARG A 136 -19.87 -6.54 3.60
N GLU A 137 -19.79 -7.40 4.62
CA GLU A 137 -19.61 -6.96 6.01
C GLU A 137 -18.25 -6.24 6.21
N VAL A 138 -17.17 -6.78 5.64
CA VAL A 138 -15.84 -6.15 5.66
C VAL A 138 -15.86 -4.79 4.95
N LEU A 139 -16.52 -4.67 3.79
CA LEU A 139 -16.66 -3.40 3.08
C LEU A 139 -17.41 -2.36 3.92
N ASN A 140 -18.46 -2.77 4.62
CA ASN A 140 -19.23 -1.87 5.49
C ASN A 140 -18.38 -1.37 6.65
N LEU A 141 -17.62 -2.26 7.31
CA LEU A 141 -16.71 -1.90 8.40
C LEU A 141 -15.59 -0.96 7.92
N ILE A 142 -14.96 -1.25 6.78
CA ILE A 142 -13.92 -0.38 6.21
C ILE A 142 -14.50 0.97 5.80
N ASN A 143 -15.75 1.03 5.35
CA ASN A 143 -16.42 2.28 5.02
C ASN A 143 -16.66 3.19 6.23
N GLU A 144 -16.65 2.66 7.46
CA GLU A 144 -16.72 3.47 8.68
C GLU A 144 -15.39 4.15 9.02
N LEU A 145 -14.28 3.62 8.50
CA LEU A 145 -12.95 4.21 8.70
C LEU A 145 -12.86 5.59 8.02
N ARG A 146 -12.05 6.46 8.61
CA ARG A 146 -11.85 7.85 8.16
C ARG A 146 -10.35 8.12 8.06
N PHE A 147 -9.96 8.89 7.05
CA PHE A 147 -8.57 9.23 6.74
C PHE A 147 -8.36 10.74 6.59
N ARG A 148 -9.20 11.58 7.22
CA ARG A 148 -9.27 13.01 6.91
C ARG A 148 -8.29 13.83 7.74
N THR A 149 -8.18 13.53 9.02
CA THR A 149 -7.31 14.27 9.93
C THR A 149 -5.96 13.58 10.09
N HIS A 150 -4.93 14.35 10.46
CA HIS A 150 -3.63 13.77 10.84
C HIS A 150 -3.75 12.74 11.96
N GLN A 151 -4.65 12.98 12.92
CA GLN A 151 -4.88 12.06 14.03
C GLN A 151 -5.49 10.73 13.57
N GLU A 152 -6.50 10.78 12.69
CA GLU A 152 -7.11 9.58 12.12
C GLU A 152 -6.11 8.76 11.29
N LYS A 153 -5.30 9.43 10.45
CA LYS A 153 -4.24 8.77 9.68
C LYS A 153 -3.21 8.10 10.60
N HIS A 154 -2.83 8.76 11.69
CA HIS A 154 -1.90 8.19 12.67
C HIS A 154 -2.49 6.97 13.40
N GLU A 155 -3.76 7.02 13.81
CA GLU A 155 -4.44 5.87 14.44
C GLU A 155 -4.52 4.69 13.45
N MET A 156 -4.86 4.95 12.19
CA MET A 156 -4.87 3.95 11.12
C MET A 156 -3.49 3.33 10.88
N SER A 157 -2.46 4.16 10.76
CA SER A 157 -1.10 3.70 10.52
C SER A 157 -0.60 2.83 11.67
N HIS A 158 -0.92 3.19 12.91
CA HIS A 158 -0.60 2.40 14.09
C HIS A 158 -1.28 1.02 14.09
N LEU A 159 -2.56 0.96 13.74
CA LEU A 159 -3.31 -0.30 13.66
C LEU A 159 -2.78 -1.20 12.53
N TYR A 160 -2.47 -0.61 11.38
CA TYR A 160 -1.88 -1.34 10.26
C TYR A 160 -0.47 -1.87 10.58
N GLU A 161 0.34 -1.08 11.29
CA GLU A 161 1.64 -1.51 11.83
C GLU A 161 1.50 -2.69 12.81
N GLY A 162 0.44 -2.69 13.62
CA GLY A 162 0.07 -3.82 14.48
C GLY A 162 -0.17 -5.10 13.67
N LYS A 163 -0.91 -5.01 12.55
CA LYS A 163 -1.14 -6.14 11.64
C LYS A 163 0.14 -6.66 11.00
N ILE A 164 0.98 -5.75 10.48
CA ILE A 164 2.28 -6.11 9.90
C ILE A 164 3.13 -6.84 10.94
N LYS A 165 3.16 -6.36 12.19
CA LYS A 165 3.89 -7.00 13.29
C LYS A 165 3.34 -8.39 13.60
N ASN A 166 2.02 -8.57 13.67
CA ASN A 166 1.40 -9.87 13.93
C ASN A 166 1.73 -10.87 12.82
N MET A 167 1.59 -10.44 11.56
CA MET A 167 2.00 -11.20 10.38
C MET A 167 3.49 -11.59 10.42
N GLY A 168 4.36 -10.66 10.82
CA GLY A 168 5.79 -10.90 11.02
C GLY A 168 6.12 -11.91 12.13
N ASN A 169 5.19 -12.17 13.04
CA ASN A 169 5.32 -13.17 14.10
C ASN A 169 4.59 -14.49 13.78
N ALA A 170 3.70 -14.51 12.79
CA ALA A 170 2.74 -15.59 12.54
C ALA A 170 3.30 -16.81 11.76
N GLY A 171 4.61 -16.96 11.60
CA GLY A 171 5.17 -18.16 10.96
C GLY A 171 6.66 -18.13 10.67
N ARG A 172 7.15 -19.22 10.05
CA ARG A 172 8.57 -19.41 9.69
C ARG A 172 9.12 -18.33 8.74
N ASN A 173 8.24 -17.66 7.99
CA ASN A 173 8.59 -16.64 6.98
C ASN A 173 8.37 -15.20 7.49
N GLY A 174 8.00 -14.99 8.75
CA GLY A 174 7.61 -13.66 9.24
C GLY A 174 8.75 -12.62 9.21
N GLY A 175 10.00 -13.06 9.38
CA GLY A 175 11.19 -12.20 9.24
C GLY A 175 11.47 -11.74 7.80
N GLU A 176 10.78 -12.28 6.79
CA GLU A 176 10.89 -11.84 5.40
C GLU A 176 10.16 -10.52 5.13
N TYR A 177 9.28 -10.10 6.03
CA TYR A 177 8.40 -8.94 5.84
C TYR A 177 8.61 -7.86 6.90
N TYR A 178 9.14 -8.23 8.07
CA TYR A 178 9.15 -7.36 9.24
C TYR A 178 10.54 -7.28 9.88
N THR A 179 10.98 -6.04 10.09
CA THR A 179 12.11 -5.73 10.97
C THR A 179 11.56 -5.05 12.24
N PRO A 180 12.00 -5.46 13.45
CA PRO A 180 11.53 -4.85 14.70
C PRO A 180 11.67 -3.33 14.71
N ARG A 181 10.56 -2.61 14.96
CA ARG A 181 10.55 -1.13 14.96
C ARG A 181 11.55 -0.48 15.91
N PRO A 182 11.81 -0.99 17.13
CA PRO A 182 12.87 -0.43 17.97
C PRO A 182 14.24 -0.42 17.30
N LEU A 183 14.57 -1.48 16.53
CA LEU A 183 15.83 -1.56 15.80
C LEU A 183 15.89 -0.52 14.67
N ILE A 184 14.84 -0.46 13.85
CA ILE A 184 14.74 0.54 12.76
C ILE A 184 14.88 1.97 13.33
N LYS A 185 14.13 2.30 14.38
CA LYS A 185 14.15 3.61 15.03
C LYS A 185 15.53 3.99 15.54
N THR A 186 16.24 3.04 16.16
CA THR A 186 17.63 3.28 16.59
C THR A 186 18.54 3.56 15.39
N ILE A 187 18.44 2.77 14.32
CA ILE A 187 19.26 2.95 13.11
C ILE A 187 18.99 4.32 12.48
N VAL A 188 17.72 4.68 12.25
CA VAL A 188 17.33 5.97 11.66
C VAL A 188 17.82 7.14 12.52
N LYS A 189 17.69 7.04 13.85
CA LYS A 189 18.18 8.07 14.77
C LYS A 189 19.69 8.27 14.70
N VAL A 190 20.47 7.19 14.54
CA VAL A 190 21.93 7.26 14.39
C VAL A 190 22.31 7.85 13.04
N ILE A 191 21.65 7.41 11.96
CA ILE A 191 21.88 7.92 10.61
C ILE A 191 21.49 9.41 10.49
N SER A 192 20.47 9.84 11.23
CA SER A 192 20.08 11.26 11.36
C SER A 192 19.82 11.93 9.99
N PRO A 193 18.94 11.36 9.14
CA PRO A 193 18.70 11.88 7.79
C PRO A 193 18.24 13.34 7.83
N LYS A 194 18.47 14.09 6.75
CA LYS A 194 18.04 15.48 6.59
C LYS A 194 17.14 15.63 5.37
N ILE A 195 16.22 16.60 5.44
CA ILE A 195 15.47 17.02 4.26
C ILE A 195 16.46 17.46 3.19
N GLY A 196 16.33 16.92 1.98
CA GLY A 196 17.37 17.03 0.95
C GLY A 196 17.93 15.68 0.56
N ASN A 197 18.08 14.77 1.53
CA ASN A 197 18.64 13.45 1.26
C ASN A 197 17.66 12.56 0.51
N SER A 198 18.22 11.78 -0.39
CA SER A 198 17.60 10.62 -1.03
C SER A 198 17.93 9.36 -0.22
N ILE A 199 16.89 8.57 0.08
CA ILE A 199 16.94 7.41 0.96
C ILE A 199 16.45 6.19 0.18
N TYR A 200 17.26 5.14 0.17
CA TYR A 200 16.99 3.91 -0.57
C TYR A 200 16.95 2.68 0.31
N ASP A 201 15.94 1.84 0.10
CA ASP A 201 15.85 0.48 0.65
C ASP A 201 15.74 -0.55 -0.49
N GLY A 202 16.79 -1.36 -0.66
CA GLY A 202 16.85 -2.40 -1.70
C GLY A 202 16.16 -3.71 -1.33
N ALA A 203 15.57 -3.80 -0.15
CA ALA A 203 14.81 -4.95 0.36
C ALA A 203 13.69 -4.44 1.27
N VAL A 204 12.78 -3.65 0.67
CA VAL A 204 11.82 -2.78 1.37
C VAL A 204 10.97 -3.53 2.41
N GLY A 205 10.55 -4.77 2.12
CA GLY A 205 9.61 -5.48 2.97
C GLY A 205 8.34 -4.66 3.19
N SER A 206 7.91 -4.51 4.45
CA SER A 206 6.79 -3.65 4.83
C SER A 206 7.08 -2.14 4.84
N ALA A 207 8.17 -1.70 4.22
CA ALA A 207 8.66 -0.31 4.18
C ALA A 207 9.01 0.29 5.55
N GLY A 208 9.36 -0.53 6.55
CA GLY A 208 9.61 -0.07 7.91
C GLY A 208 10.70 1.01 8.03
N PHE A 209 11.80 0.87 7.29
CA PHE A 209 12.87 1.89 7.28
C PHE A 209 12.42 3.20 6.64
N LEU A 210 11.71 3.13 5.51
CA LEU A 210 11.25 4.31 4.78
C LEU A 210 10.19 5.09 5.58
N VAL A 211 9.28 4.37 6.24
CA VAL A 211 8.27 4.96 7.15
C VAL A 211 8.93 5.66 8.33
N GLU A 212 9.86 5.01 9.05
CA GLU A 212 10.52 5.66 10.19
C GLU A 212 11.36 6.85 9.74
N ALA A 213 12.01 6.78 8.57
CA ALA A 213 12.73 7.91 8.01
C ALA A 213 11.80 9.06 7.64
N PHE A 214 10.60 8.78 7.12
CA PHE A 214 9.56 9.78 6.89
C PHE A 214 9.14 10.44 8.21
N ASP A 215 8.79 9.67 9.23
CA ASP A 215 8.39 10.22 10.53
C ASP A 215 9.50 11.04 11.20
N TYR A 216 10.76 10.61 11.06
CA TYR A 216 11.92 11.36 11.55
C TYR A 216 12.04 12.73 10.86
N LEU A 217 11.82 12.77 9.54
CA LEU A 217 11.96 13.99 8.72
C LEU A 217 10.73 14.90 8.78
N ASN A 218 9.53 14.34 8.98
CA ASN A 218 8.24 15.04 8.96
C ASN A 218 7.99 15.81 10.26
N GLN A 219 8.79 16.85 10.48
CA GLN A 219 8.71 17.70 11.67
C GLN A 219 7.76 18.89 11.45
N PRO A 220 7.24 19.52 12.53
CA PRO A 220 6.51 20.78 12.41
C PRO A 220 7.33 21.87 11.70
N ASN A 221 6.65 22.77 10.98
CA ASN A 221 7.24 23.94 10.32
C ASN A 221 8.11 23.67 9.08
N LEU A 222 7.94 22.53 8.41
CA LEU A 222 8.51 22.36 7.06
C LEU A 222 7.89 23.38 6.08
N SER A 223 8.74 23.99 5.27
CA SER A 223 8.29 24.82 4.14
C SER A 223 7.59 23.98 3.08
N THR A 224 6.76 24.61 2.24
CA THR A 224 6.08 23.94 1.11
C THR A 224 7.04 23.16 0.21
N ASN A 225 8.23 23.71 -0.06
CA ASN A 225 9.25 23.03 -0.88
C ASN A 225 9.82 21.79 -0.17
N GLN A 226 10.03 21.85 1.15
CA GLN A 226 10.51 20.71 1.93
C GLN A 226 9.46 19.60 2.00
N ILE A 227 8.19 19.96 2.16
CA ILE A 227 7.07 19.01 2.12
C ILE A 227 7.02 18.33 0.74
N LEU A 228 7.14 19.10 -0.34
CA LEU A 228 7.14 18.56 -1.70
C LEU A 228 8.30 17.57 -1.92
N LEU A 229 9.51 17.94 -1.47
CA LEU A 229 10.68 17.07 -1.57
C LEU A 229 10.49 15.77 -0.80
N LEU A 230 10.00 15.88 0.45
CA LEU A 230 9.73 14.73 1.30
C LEU A 230 8.70 13.78 0.67
N GLN A 231 7.67 14.33 0.03
CA GLN A 231 6.59 13.56 -0.59
C GLN A 231 7.01 12.87 -1.90
N LYS A 232 7.91 13.47 -2.69
CA LYS A 232 8.16 13.01 -4.08
C LYS A 232 9.57 12.52 -4.35
N ASN A 233 10.58 13.05 -3.66
CA ASN A 233 11.98 12.90 -4.07
C ASN A 233 12.90 12.38 -2.96
N THR A 234 12.36 11.93 -1.83
CA THR A 234 13.15 11.44 -0.70
C THR A 234 13.20 9.91 -0.63
N PHE A 235 12.10 9.19 -0.83
CA PHE A 235 12.03 7.74 -0.58
C PHE A 235 12.03 6.92 -1.85
N TYR A 236 12.95 5.97 -1.92
CA TYR A 236 13.13 5.04 -3.03
C TYR A 236 13.28 3.61 -2.50
N GLY A 237 12.85 2.63 -3.29
CA GLY A 237 13.13 1.26 -2.91
C GLY A 237 12.76 0.23 -3.96
N LYS A 238 13.15 -1.01 -3.69
CA LYS A 238 12.83 -2.17 -4.52
C LYS A 238 12.39 -3.33 -3.64
N GLU A 239 11.34 -4.00 -4.06
CA GLU A 239 10.84 -5.20 -3.41
C GLU A 239 10.52 -6.25 -4.46
N LYS A 240 10.94 -7.49 -4.22
CA LYS A 240 10.77 -8.61 -5.16
C LYS A 240 9.48 -9.37 -4.91
N LYS A 241 9.03 -9.48 -3.67
CA LYS A 241 7.86 -10.28 -3.28
C LYS A 241 6.61 -9.43 -3.37
N SER A 242 5.62 -9.91 -4.11
CA SER A 242 4.40 -9.15 -4.38
C SER A 242 3.66 -8.70 -3.12
N LEU A 243 3.44 -9.62 -2.17
CA LEU A 243 2.76 -9.28 -0.90
C LEU A 243 3.55 -8.25 -0.08
N ALA A 244 4.88 -8.39 0.00
CA ALA A 244 5.73 -7.42 0.69
C ALA A 244 5.63 -6.04 0.05
N TYR A 245 5.72 -5.99 -1.29
CA TYR A 245 5.60 -4.77 -2.07
C TYR A 245 4.28 -4.04 -1.79
N ILE A 246 3.16 -4.77 -1.82
CA ILE A 246 1.83 -4.20 -1.58
C ILE A 246 1.73 -3.64 -0.16
N ILE A 247 2.14 -4.42 0.85
CA ILE A 247 2.15 -3.97 2.25
C ILE A 247 3.03 -2.74 2.42
N GLY A 248 4.21 -2.71 1.80
CA GLY A 248 5.12 -1.56 1.83
C GLY A 248 4.52 -0.30 1.21
N ILE A 249 3.90 -0.40 0.03
CA ILE A 249 3.19 0.72 -0.61
C ILE A 249 2.06 1.22 0.30
N MET A 250 1.23 0.32 0.82
CA MET A 250 0.13 0.66 1.71
C MET A 250 0.61 1.34 2.99
N ASN A 251 1.71 0.84 3.56
CA ASN A 251 2.25 1.40 4.77
C ASN A 251 2.74 2.84 4.56
N MET A 252 3.47 3.10 3.46
CA MET A 252 3.90 4.45 3.10
C MET A 252 2.72 5.40 2.88
N ILE A 253 1.68 4.93 2.19
CA ILE A 253 0.46 5.71 1.92
C ILE A 253 -0.27 6.08 3.21
N LEU A 254 -0.43 5.13 4.15
CA LEU A 254 -1.10 5.37 5.43
C LEU A 254 -0.31 6.32 6.33
N HIS A 255 1.03 6.33 6.22
CA HIS A 255 1.89 7.33 6.88
C HIS A 255 1.88 8.68 6.16
N GLY A 256 1.23 8.78 4.99
CA GLY A 256 0.98 10.03 4.29
C GLY A 256 1.92 10.30 3.11
N VAL A 257 2.65 9.30 2.63
CA VAL A 257 3.44 9.38 1.39
C VAL A 257 2.61 8.82 0.25
N GLU A 258 1.99 9.70 -0.55
CA GLU A 258 0.97 9.29 -1.55
C GLU A 258 1.52 8.43 -2.69
N ALA A 259 2.74 8.72 -3.16
CA ALA A 259 3.34 8.08 -4.32
C ALA A 259 4.81 7.72 -4.04
N PRO A 260 5.07 6.70 -3.20
CA PRO A 260 6.43 6.28 -2.89
C PRO A 260 7.12 5.69 -4.13
N ASN A 261 8.40 6.03 -4.35
CA ASN A 261 9.20 5.52 -5.47
C ASN A 261 9.72 4.09 -5.19
N ILE A 262 8.82 3.18 -4.81
CA ILE A 262 9.11 1.76 -4.58
C ILE A 262 8.73 0.97 -5.83
N ILE A 263 9.63 0.15 -6.37
CA ILE A 263 9.41 -0.62 -7.60
C ILE A 263 9.34 -2.11 -7.27
N HIS A 264 8.36 -2.81 -7.87
CA HIS A 264 8.23 -4.26 -7.74
C HIS A 264 9.23 -4.95 -8.70
N THR A 265 10.43 -5.24 -8.22
CA THR A 265 11.50 -5.82 -9.02
C THR A 265 12.54 -6.55 -8.16
N ASN A 266 13.36 -7.38 -8.80
CA ASN A 266 14.51 -7.99 -8.16
C ASN A 266 15.69 -7.00 -8.16
N THR A 267 16.04 -6.47 -6.98
CA THR A 267 17.19 -5.56 -6.78
C THR A 267 18.50 -6.12 -7.37
N LEU A 268 18.69 -7.44 -7.37
CA LEU A 268 19.90 -8.10 -7.89
C LEU A 268 19.84 -8.39 -9.41
N ALA A 269 18.76 -8.03 -10.09
CA ALA A 269 18.64 -8.23 -11.54
C ALA A 269 19.39 -7.17 -12.36
N GLU A 270 19.65 -6.00 -11.76
CA GLU A 270 20.40 -4.92 -12.40
C GLU A 270 21.89 -5.24 -12.50
N ASN A 271 22.49 -4.85 -13.62
CA ASN A 271 23.92 -4.97 -13.81
C ASN A 271 24.63 -3.78 -13.14
N LEU A 272 25.55 -4.08 -12.23
CA LEU A 272 26.31 -3.05 -11.50
C LEU A 272 27.11 -2.13 -12.43
N ALA A 273 27.49 -2.60 -13.62
CA ALA A 273 28.21 -1.80 -14.61
C ALA A 273 27.34 -0.68 -15.23
N ASP A 274 26.01 -0.80 -15.15
CA ASP A 274 25.07 0.17 -15.72
C ASP A 274 24.68 1.27 -14.73
N ILE A 275 25.08 1.15 -13.46
CA ILE A 275 24.76 2.10 -12.39
C ILE A 275 25.67 3.33 -12.50
N GLN A 276 25.06 4.50 -12.74
CA GLN A 276 25.76 5.77 -12.85
C GLN A 276 25.65 6.61 -11.56
N GLU A 277 26.37 7.73 -11.50
CA GLU A 277 26.32 8.65 -10.34
C GLU A 277 24.90 9.18 -10.08
N LYS A 278 24.12 9.42 -11.14
CA LYS A 278 22.70 9.83 -11.06
C LYS A 278 21.79 8.78 -10.41
N ASP A 279 22.22 7.53 -10.33
CA ASP A 279 21.45 6.41 -9.77
C ASP A 279 21.84 6.14 -8.30
N ARG A 280 22.75 6.96 -7.74
CA ARG A 280 23.17 6.87 -6.34
C ARG A 280 22.21 7.59 -5.42
N TYR A 281 22.17 7.11 -4.18
CA TYR A 281 21.38 7.68 -3.10
C TYR A 281 22.29 8.14 -1.98
N ASP A 282 21.87 9.15 -1.23
CA ASP A 282 22.64 9.69 -0.11
C ASP A 282 22.70 8.71 1.06
N ILE A 283 21.60 7.97 1.29
CA ILE A 283 21.41 7.10 2.43
C ILE A 283 20.84 5.76 1.97
N ILE A 284 21.41 4.66 2.48
CA ILE A 284 20.87 3.31 2.31
C ILE A 284 20.42 2.80 3.68
N LEU A 285 19.16 2.40 3.78
CA LEU A 285 18.57 1.76 4.96
C LEU A 285 17.92 0.47 4.49
N ALA A 286 18.44 -0.69 4.87
CA ALA A 286 17.90 -1.97 4.42
C ALA A 286 18.15 -3.07 5.44
N ASN A 287 17.26 -4.07 5.47
CA ASN A 287 17.49 -5.36 6.11
C ASN A 287 17.35 -6.46 5.05
N PRO A 288 18.42 -6.73 4.26
CA PRO A 288 18.36 -7.72 3.20
C PRO A 288 18.14 -9.14 3.76
N PRO A 289 17.54 -10.06 2.97
CA PRO A 289 17.24 -11.42 3.43
C PRO A 289 18.51 -12.17 3.85
N LEU A 290 18.45 -12.87 4.99
CA LEU A 290 19.57 -13.63 5.55
C LEU A 290 19.96 -14.86 4.71
N VAL A 291 19.03 -15.39 3.89
CA VAL A 291 19.26 -16.55 3.02
C VAL A 291 19.03 -16.14 1.56
N ALA A 292 20.11 -16.11 0.78
CA ALA A 292 20.04 -15.90 -0.66
C ALA A 292 19.74 -17.23 -1.36
N ARG A 293 18.54 -17.38 -1.93
CA ARG A 293 18.35 -18.30 -3.07
C ARG A 293 18.57 -17.52 -4.34
N ASN A 294 19.81 -17.54 -4.82
CA ASN A 294 20.09 -17.18 -6.20
C ASN A 294 19.63 -18.37 -7.04
N GLU A 295 18.62 -18.18 -7.90
CA GLU A 295 18.48 -19.09 -9.03
C GLU A 295 19.75 -18.92 -9.87
N PRO A 296 20.53 -20.00 -10.11
CA PRO A 296 21.67 -19.87 -11.00
C PRO A 296 21.12 -19.45 -12.35
N LYS A 297 21.56 -18.27 -12.84
CA LYS A 297 21.51 -18.00 -14.29
C LYS A 297 22.38 -19.07 -14.93
N CYS A 298 21.74 -20.18 -15.31
CA CYS A 298 22.34 -21.19 -16.14
C CYS A 298 22.51 -20.55 -17.52
N SER A 299 23.60 -19.81 -17.71
CA SER A 299 24.14 -19.56 -19.04
C SER A 299 24.53 -20.93 -19.60
N LYS A 300 23.59 -21.56 -20.30
CA LYS A 300 23.91 -22.60 -21.26
C LYS A 300 24.77 -21.94 -22.35
N ILE A 301 26.07 -21.87 -22.11
CA ILE A 301 27.04 -21.80 -23.18
C ILE A 301 26.93 -23.16 -23.85
N SER A 302 26.22 -23.21 -24.97
CA SER A 302 26.25 -24.36 -25.86
C SER A 302 27.55 -24.30 -26.67
N PRO A 303 28.18 -25.46 -26.95
CA PRO A 303 29.49 -25.55 -27.60
C PRO A 303 29.50 -25.02 -29.03
#